data_AF-A0A2P5K626-F1
#
_entry.id   AF-A0A2P5K626-F1
#
_cell.length_a   1.000
_cell.length_b   1.000
_cell.length_c   1.000
_cell.angle_alpha   90.00
_cell.angle_beta   90.00
_cell.angle_gamma   90.00
#
_symmetry.space_group_name_H-M   'P 1'
#
loop_
_entity.id
_entity.type
_entity.pdbx_description
1 polymer ?
#
loop_
_entity_poly.entity_id
_entity_poly.type
_entity_poly.pdbx_seq_one_letter_code
_entity_poly.pdbx_strand_id
1 'polypeptide(L)'
;MNLTTTSLSHLGIVAGILHGKYKNLDPELNTIEITYGHPKDMRWDLKRFVLSMVCNQEGIPLFVETLSGNASDKKTLMKTVKKIRMG
;
A
#
# COMPACT_ATOMS: atom_id res chain seq x y z
N MET A 1 -6.28 -18.02 13.52
CA MET A 1 -4.89 -18.03 13.03
C MET A 1 -4.09 -17.15 13.96
N ASN A 2 -3.21 -17.72 14.78
CA ASN A 2 -2.39 -16.94 15.72
C ASN A 2 -1.16 -16.42 14.97
N LEU A 3 -1.02 -15.10 14.87
CA LEU A 3 0.13 -14.45 14.23
C LEU A 3 1.46 -14.78 14.93
N THR A 4 1.42 -15.34 16.15
CA THR A 4 2.59 -15.72 16.93
C THR A 4 3.36 -16.92 16.39
N THR A 5 2.76 -17.75 15.52
CA THR A 5 3.41 -18.96 14.98
C THR A 5 3.82 -18.82 13.50
N THR A 6 3.44 -17.72 12.83
CA THR A 6 3.75 -17.54 11.40
C THR A 6 4.97 -16.66 11.24
N SER A 7 6.06 -17.22 10.70
CA SER A 7 7.24 -16.43 10.37
C SER A 7 6.94 -15.48 9.19
N LEU A 8 6.99 -14.18 9.46
CA LEU A 8 7.00 -13.15 8.42
C LEU A 8 8.36 -13.15 7.74
N SER A 9 8.39 -13.09 6.42
CA SER A 9 9.66 -13.17 5.67
C SER A 9 9.86 -12.02 4.70
N HIS A 10 8.77 -11.49 4.12
CA HIS A 10 8.84 -10.47 3.09
C HIS A 10 7.87 -9.32 3.38
N LEU A 11 8.40 -8.10 3.30
CA LEU A 11 7.65 -6.85 3.33
C LEU A 11 7.83 -6.17 1.98
N GLY A 12 6.72 -5.89 1.30
CA GLY A 12 6.70 -5.35 -0.05
C GLY A 12 5.79 -4.14 -0.19
N ILE A 13 6.13 -3.28 -1.15
CA ILE A 13 5.29 -2.16 -1.59
C ILE A 13 5.03 -2.33 -3.09
N VAL A 14 3.77 -2.28 -3.49
CA VAL A 14 3.35 -2.41 -4.88
C VAL A 14 2.56 -1.18 -5.29
N ALA A 15 2.91 -0.57 -6.43
CA ALA A 15 2.17 0.53 -7.02
C ALA A 15 1.44 0.07 -8.30
N GLY A 16 0.13 0.35 -8.36
CA GLY A 16 -0.71 0.17 -9.53
C GLY A 16 -0.99 1.50 -10.23
N ILE A 17 -1.01 1.51 -11.56
CA ILE A 17 -1.37 2.68 -12.38
C ILE A 17 -2.83 2.57 -12.84
N LEU A 18 -3.51 3.70 -12.95
CA LEU A 18 -4.94 3.79 -13.23
C LEU A 18 -5.25 4.93 -14.19
N HIS A 19 -6.26 4.75 -15.04
CA HIS A 19 -6.76 5.77 -15.95
C HIS A 19 -8.17 6.21 -15.55
N GLY A 20 -8.44 7.52 -15.58
CA GLY A 20 -9.74 8.08 -15.23
C GLY A 20 -9.66 9.26 -14.26
N LYS A 21 -10.82 9.89 -13.99
CA LYS A 21 -10.87 11.12 -13.19
C LYS A 21 -10.76 10.89 -11.69
N TYR A 22 -11.25 9.76 -11.16
CA TYR A 22 -11.24 9.41 -9.72
C TYR A 22 -11.45 10.62 -8.80
N LYS A 23 -12.59 11.31 -8.97
CA LYS A 23 -12.93 12.43 -8.10
C LYS A 23 -13.29 11.87 -6.72
N ASN A 24 -12.78 12.48 -5.67
CA ASN A 24 -13.29 12.22 -4.34
C ASN A 24 -14.67 12.88 -4.23
N LEU A 25 -15.74 12.07 -4.26
CA LEU A 25 -17.12 12.55 -4.22
C LEU A 25 -17.59 12.85 -2.80
N ASP A 26 -16.87 12.35 -1.79
CA ASP A 26 -17.16 12.53 -0.38
C ASP A 26 -15.84 12.68 0.39
N PRO A 27 -15.34 13.92 0.55
CA PRO A 27 -14.10 14.19 1.25
C PRO A 27 -14.11 13.79 2.73
N GLU A 28 -15.28 13.59 3.34
CA GLU A 28 -15.41 13.19 4.75
C GLU A 28 -15.22 11.68 4.94
N LEU A 29 -15.42 10.89 3.88
CA LEU A 29 -15.01 9.49 3.84
C LEU A 29 -13.48 9.39 3.84
N ASN A 30 -12.93 8.88 4.95
CA ASN A 30 -11.49 8.62 5.15
C ASN A 30 -10.98 7.49 4.23
N THR A 31 -10.93 7.79 2.93
CA THR A 31 -10.57 6.88 1.84
C THR A 31 -9.23 7.27 1.24
N ILE A 32 -8.60 6.30 0.57
CA ILE A 32 -7.35 6.56 -0.15
C ILE A 32 -7.57 7.50 -1.33
N GLU A 33 -6.59 8.37 -1.59
CA GLU A 33 -6.63 9.25 -2.75
C GLU A 33 -5.97 8.58 -3.96
N ILE A 34 -6.75 8.33 -5.01
CA ILE A 34 -6.22 7.90 -6.31
C ILE A 34 -5.63 9.13 -7.02
N THR A 35 -4.33 9.30 -6.89
CA THR A 35 -3.63 10.53 -7.26
C THR A 35 -2.27 10.23 -7.91
N TYR A 36 -1.56 11.27 -8.35
CA TYR A 36 -0.23 11.13 -8.95
C TYR A 36 0.84 10.86 -7.88
N GLY A 37 1.93 10.22 -8.29
CA GLY A 37 3.10 10.00 -7.43
C GLY A 37 4.33 9.66 -8.27
N HIS A 38 5.40 9.18 -7.63
CA HIS A 38 6.68 8.92 -8.31
C HIS A 38 6.55 7.92 -9.49
N PRO A 39 6.73 8.32 -10.75
CA PRO A 39 6.32 7.59 -11.96
C PRO A 39 6.76 6.13 -11.94
N LYS A 40 5.88 5.26 -12.44
CA LYS A 40 6.18 3.86 -12.72
C LYS A 40 6.23 3.75 -14.24
N ASP A 41 7.24 3.08 -14.77
CA ASP A 41 7.42 2.89 -16.22
C ASP A 41 7.37 4.22 -17.02
N MET A 42 7.87 5.31 -16.41
CA MET A 42 7.86 6.68 -16.95
C MET A 42 6.47 7.26 -17.27
N ARG A 43 5.39 6.66 -16.77
CA ARG A 43 4.01 7.14 -16.95
C ARG A 43 3.61 8.18 -15.91
N TRP A 44 4.02 9.42 -16.15
CA TRP A 44 3.65 10.58 -15.32
C TRP A 44 2.20 11.03 -15.50
N ASP A 45 1.58 10.63 -16.61
CA ASP A 45 0.21 10.94 -17.00
C ASP A 45 -0.84 10.10 -16.26
N LEU A 46 -0.42 9.06 -15.53
CA LEU A 46 -1.31 8.13 -14.86
C LEU A 46 -1.33 8.31 -13.35
N LYS A 47 -2.56 8.26 -12.82
CA LYS A 47 -2.81 8.19 -11.39
C LYS A 47 -2.49 6.80 -10.87
N ARG A 48 -2.45 6.65 -9.55
CA ARG A 48 -2.04 5.42 -8.90
C ARG A 48 -2.62 5.25 -7.51
N PHE A 49 -2.44 4.05 -7.00
CA PHE A 49 -2.56 3.69 -5.60
C PHE A 49 -1.36 2.84 -5.20
N VAL A 50 -1.13 2.72 -3.89
CA VAL A 50 -0.04 1.92 -3.33
C VAL A 50 -0.61 0.86 -2.41
N LEU A 51 -0.06 -0.35 -2.45
CA LEU A 51 -0.33 -1.43 -1.51
C LEU A 51 0.92 -1.65 -0.66
N SER A 52 0.76 -1.63 0.66
CA SER A 52 1.75 -2.15 1.59
C SER A 52 1.35 -3.56 2.00
N MET A 53 2.25 -4.53 1.83
CA MET A 53 1.93 -5.95 1.99
C MET A 53 3.01 -6.67 2.77
N VAL A 54 2.59 -7.58 3.66
CA VAL A 54 3.49 -8.51 4.36
C VAL A 54 3.06 -9.93 4.12
N CYS A 55 4.01 -10.77 3.72
CA CYS A 55 3.78 -12.16 3.38
C CYS A 55 4.53 -13.12 4.33
N ASN A 56 3.97 -14.32 4.47
CA ASN A 56 4.69 -15.46 5.03
C ASN A 56 5.78 -15.95 4.05
N GLN A 57 6.52 -17.00 4.44
CA GLN A 57 7.59 -17.59 3.62
C GLN A 57 7.11 -18.17 2.28
N GLU A 58 5.84 -18.56 2.19
CA GLU A 58 5.23 -19.09 0.97
C GLU A 58 4.71 -17.98 0.04
N GLY A 59 4.90 -16.71 0.40
CA GLY A 59 4.41 -15.56 -0.37
C GLY A 59 2.93 -15.24 -0.14
N ILE A 60 2.26 -15.92 0.80
CA ILE A 60 0.85 -15.66 1.14
C ILE A 60 0.75 -14.35 1.92
N PRO A 61 -0.05 -13.36 1.47
CA PRO A 61 -0.22 -12.10 2.17
C PRO A 61 -0.98 -12.31 3.48
N LEU A 62 -0.36 -11.90 4.60
CA LEU A 62 -0.97 -11.89 5.93
C LEU A 62 -1.46 -10.50 6.34
N PHE A 63 -0.92 -9.45 5.70
CA PHE A 63 -1.32 -8.08 5.88
C PHE A 63 -1.31 -7.37 4.53
N VAL A 64 -2.36 -6.59 4.25
CA VAL A 64 -2.44 -5.70 3.10
C VAL A 64 -3.11 -4.40 3.54
N GLU A 65 -2.49 -3.26 3.21
CA GLU A 65 -3.06 -1.94 3.39
C GLU A 65 -2.98 -1.15 2.08
N THR A 66 -4.12 -0.64 1.64
CA THR A 66 -4.19 0.29 0.50
C THR A 66 -3.88 1.70 0.98
N LEU A 67 -3.10 2.44 0.20
CA LEU A 67 -2.61 3.77 0.51
C LEU A 67 -2.82 4.71 -0.70
N SER A 68 -2.88 6.01 -0.43
CA SER A 68 -2.96 7.04 -1.46
C SER A 68 -1.79 6.95 -2.44
N GLY A 69 -2.04 7.35 -3.69
CA GLY A 69 -1.09 7.24 -4.79
C GLY A 69 0.27 7.91 -4.55
N ASN A 70 0.31 8.97 -3.75
CA ASN A 70 1.51 9.71 -3.39
C ASN A 70 2.21 9.22 -2.11
N ALA A 71 1.82 8.06 -1.58
CA ALA A 71 2.45 7.50 -0.39
C ALA A 71 3.96 7.28 -0.60
N SER A 72 4.75 7.67 0.39
CA SER A 72 6.21 7.52 0.36
C SER A 72 6.61 6.14 0.89
N ASP A 73 7.33 5.37 0.07
CA ASP A 73 7.78 4.02 0.40
C ASP A 73 8.46 3.93 1.76
N LYS A 74 9.43 4.82 2.03
CA LYS A 74 10.16 4.86 3.32
C LYS A 74 9.21 5.05 4.50
N LYS A 75 8.24 5.95 4.40
CA LYS A 75 7.28 6.22 5.48
C LYS A 75 6.29 5.07 5.64
N THR A 76 5.81 4.52 4.52
CA THR A 76 4.89 3.39 4.47
C THR A 76 5.49 2.16 5.13
N LEU A 77 6.72 1.79 4.75
CA LEU A 77 7.44 0.64 5.28
C LEU A 77 7.54 0.70 6.81
N MET A 78 7.99 1.86 7.32
CA MET A 78 8.16 2.08 8.76
C MET A 78 6.83 2.01 9.52
N LYS A 79 5.74 2.51 8.93
CA LYS A 79 4.38 2.41 9.53
C LYS A 79 3.90 0.97 9.57
N THR A 80 4.07 0.21 8.49
CA THR A 80 3.65 -1.20 8.41
C THR A 80 4.38 -2.07 9.42
N VAL A 81 5.71 -1.91 9.56
CA VAL A 81 6.49 -2.62 10.59
C VAL A 81 5.96 -2.31 12.00
N LYS A 82 5.67 -1.04 12.31
CA LYS A 82 5.11 -0.67 13.61
C LYS A 82 3.74 -1.30 13.86
N LYS A 83 2.84 -1.26 12.86
CA LYS A 83 1.50 -1.86 12.98
C LYS A 83 1.57 -3.36 13.27
N ILE A 84 2.42 -4.08 12.56
CA ILE A 84 2.57 -5.53 12.72
C ILE A 84 3.22 -5.91 14.05
N ARG A 85 4.09 -5.07 14.61
CA ARG A 85 4.71 -5.33 15.91
C ARG A 85 3.79 -5.01 17.09
N MET A 86 2.78 -4.17 16.89
CA MET A 86 1.88 -3.68 17.94
C MET A 86 0.49 -4.34 17.92
N GLY A 87 0.13 -5.03 16.85
CA GLY A 87 -1.09 -5.85 16.76
C GLY A 87 -0.80 -7.30 17.09
#